data_AF-A0A3B0J4Y2-F1
#
_entry.id   AF-A0A3B0J4Y2-F1
#
_cell.length_a   1.000
_cell.length_b   1.000
_cell.length_c   1.000
_cell.angle_alpha   90.00
_cell.angle_beta   90.00
_cell.angle_gamma   90.00
#
_symmetry.space_group_name_H-M   'P 1'
#
loop_
_entity.id
_entity.type
_entity.pdbx_description
1 polymer ?
#
loop_
_entity_poly.entity_id
_entity_poly.type
_entity_poly.pdbx_seq_one_letter_code
_entity_poly.pdbx_strand_id
1 'polypeptide(L)'
;MSVDAQHAKPLGFSAKLCIHPKQVSIIAKVFSPSEEQKQWANRVIEQSKDNYAFQVEGVMVDLPLIKQASRLLGKGDRKFK
;
A
#
# COMPACT_ATOMS: atom_id res chain seq x y z
N MET A 1 -7.13 -1.24 -21.35
CA MET A 1 -7.64 -1.03 -19.97
C MET A 1 -6.60 -1.28 -18.88
N SER A 2 -5.78 -2.34 -18.96
CA SER A 2 -4.70 -2.55 -17.97
C SER A 2 -3.63 -1.45 -18.04
N VAL A 3 -3.27 -0.97 -19.24
CA VAL A 3 -2.25 0.09 -19.45
C VAL A 3 -2.60 1.37 -18.70
N ASP A 4 -3.84 1.84 -18.82
CA ASP A 4 -4.31 3.05 -18.12
C ASP A 4 -4.33 2.85 -16.60
N ALA A 5 -4.75 1.69 -16.10
CA ALA A 5 -4.69 1.38 -14.67
C ALA A 5 -3.24 1.32 -14.16
N GLN A 6 -2.33 0.74 -14.95
CA GLN A 6 -0.89 0.68 -14.63
C GLN A 6 -0.24 2.06 -14.64
N HIS A 7 -0.70 2.96 -15.52
CA HIS A 7 -0.26 4.36 -15.54
C HIS A 7 -0.78 5.12 -14.31
N ALA A 8 -2.02 4.89 -13.88
CA ALA A 8 -2.62 5.60 -12.74
C ALA A 8 -1.98 5.22 -11.39
N LYS A 9 -1.55 3.96 -11.20
CA LYS A 9 -0.97 3.47 -9.94
C LYS A 9 0.23 4.30 -9.43
N PRO A 10 1.30 4.56 -10.23
CA PRO A 10 2.43 5.36 -9.78
C PRO A 10 2.09 6.84 -9.55
N LEU A 11 0.98 7.34 -10.11
CA LEU A 11 0.50 8.70 -9.86
C LEU A 11 -0.21 8.84 -8.50
N GLY A 12 -0.31 7.77 -7.71
CA GLY A 12 -0.92 7.80 -6.38
C GLY A 12 -2.41 7.47 -6.35
N PHE A 13 -3.01 7.08 -7.48
CA PHE A 13 -4.39 6.58 -7.48
C PHE A 13 -4.48 5.27 -6.68
N SER A 14 -5.50 5.16 -5.84
CA SER A 14 -5.76 3.96 -5.03
C SER A 14 -6.84 3.04 -5.61
N ALA A 15 -7.59 3.51 -6.59
CA ALA A 15 -8.68 2.78 -7.21
C ALA A 15 -8.96 3.28 -8.63
N LYS A 16 -9.73 2.51 -9.39
CA LYS A 16 -10.29 2.90 -10.68
C LYS A 16 -11.74 2.48 -10.80
N LEU A 17 -12.59 3.38 -11.31
CA LEU A 17 -14.00 3.12 -11.55
C LEU A 17 -14.17 2.01 -12.60
N CYS A 18 -15.06 1.06 -12.32
CA CYS A 18 -15.46 0.01 -13.25
C CYS A 18 -16.92 0.25 -13.69
N ILE A 19 -17.15 0.25 -15.00
CA ILE A 19 -18.49 0.35 -15.61
C ILE A 19 -19.02 -1.01 -16.10
N HIS A 20 -18.17 -2.04 -16.10
CA HIS A 20 -18.53 -3.38 -16.55
C HIS A 20 -17.86 -4.46 -15.67
N PRO A 21 -18.55 -5.56 -15.31
CA PRO A 21 -18.01 -6.60 -14.41
C PRO A 21 -16.67 -7.22 -14.85
N LYS A 22 -16.46 -7.41 -16.15
CA LYS A 22 -15.18 -7.89 -16.72
C LYS A 22 -13.97 -7.02 -16.37
N GLN A 23 -14.17 -5.79 -15.90
CA GLN A 23 -13.10 -4.88 -15.53
C GLN A 23 -12.56 -5.15 -14.12
N VAL A 24 -13.39 -5.70 -13.24
CA VAL A 24 -13.13 -5.82 -11.81
C VAL A 24 -11.84 -6.61 -11.54
N SER A 25 -11.67 -7.79 -12.13
CA SER A 25 -10.49 -8.64 -11.89
C SER A 25 -9.18 -7.99 -12.35
N ILE A 26 -9.21 -7.29 -13.50
CA ILE A 26 -8.06 -6.60 -14.06
C ILE A 26 -7.65 -5.42 -13.16
N ILE A 27 -8.63 -4.60 -12.77
CA ILE A 27 -8.39 -3.45 -11.90
C ILE A 27 -7.94 -3.90 -10.51
N ALA A 28 -8.60 -4.91 -9.93
CA ALA A 28 -8.20 -5.47 -8.65
C ALA A 28 -6.74 -5.97 -8.68
N LYS A 29 -6.32 -6.67 -9.73
CA LYS A 29 -4.93 -7.12 -9.87
C LYS A 29 -3.93 -5.96 -9.92
N VAL A 30 -4.26 -4.86 -10.61
CA VAL A 30 -3.36 -3.71 -10.73
C VAL A 30 -3.23 -2.96 -9.40
N PHE A 31 -4.33 -2.68 -8.71
CA PHE A 31 -4.32 -1.89 -7.49
C PHE A 31 -4.04 -2.70 -6.22
N SER A 32 -4.02 -4.04 -6.30
CA SER A 32 -3.60 -4.89 -5.18
C SER A 32 -2.12 -4.68 -4.85
N PRO A 33 -1.76 -4.64 -3.56
CA PRO A 33 -0.37 -4.70 -3.12
C PRO A 33 0.31 -5.99 -3.60
N SER A 34 1.58 -5.91 -4.00
CA SER A 34 2.40 -7.11 -4.24
C SER A 34 2.74 -7.81 -2.92
N GLU A 35 3.17 -9.07 -3.01
CA GLU A 35 3.62 -9.81 -1.81
C GLU A 35 4.84 -9.16 -1.16
N GLU A 36 5.76 -8.62 -1.94
CA GLU A 36 6.91 -7.86 -1.44
C GLU A 36 6.47 -6.62 -0.65
N GLN A 37 5.49 -5.87 -1.16
CA GLN A 37 4.92 -4.72 -0.46
C GLN A 37 4.28 -5.12 0.87
N LYS A 38 3.58 -6.27 0.91
CA LYS A 38 2.99 -6.79 2.15
C LYS A 38 4.06 -7.24 3.15
N GLN A 39 5.11 -7.91 2.69
CA GLN A 39 6.23 -8.34 3.55
C GLN A 39 6.94 -7.14 4.17
N TRP A 40 7.28 -6.13 3.37
CA TRP A 40 7.85 -4.88 3.85
C TRP A 40 6.91 -4.20 4.86
N ALA A 41 5.62 -4.10 4.54
CA ALA A 41 4.64 -3.48 5.42
C ALA A 41 4.50 -4.22 6.76
N ASN A 42 4.59 -5.54 6.77
CA ASN A 42 4.60 -6.33 8.01
C ASN A 42 5.82 -6.01 8.88
N ARG A 43 7.02 -5.94 8.28
CA ARG A 43 8.25 -5.56 9.00
C ARG A 43 8.15 -4.16 9.62
N VAL A 44 7.65 -3.20 8.85
CA VAL A 44 7.43 -1.82 9.33
C VAL A 44 6.47 -1.80 10.51
N ILE A 45 5.32 -2.47 10.40
CA ILE A 45 4.31 -2.47 11.47
C ILE A 45 4.83 -3.17 12.73
N GLU A 46 5.64 -4.22 12.57
CA GLU A 46 6.26 -4.90 13.70
C GLU A 46 7.23 -3.98 14.46
N GLN A 47 8.15 -3.32 13.76
CA GLN A 47 9.13 -2.42 14.39
C GLN A 47 8.50 -1.13 14.94
N SER A 48 7.38 -0.68 14.37
CA SER A 48 6.65 0.52 14.83
C SER A 48 5.99 0.38 16.19
N LYS A 49 5.95 -0.83 16.78
CA LYS A 49 5.38 -1.05 18.11
C LYS A 49 6.20 -0.36 19.19
N ASP A 50 7.51 -0.36 19.03
CA ASP A 50 8.46 0.12 20.04
C ASP A 50 9.19 1.40 19.61
N ASN A 51 9.13 1.77 18.33
CA ASN A 51 9.86 2.91 17.77
C ASN A 51 8.97 3.77 16.87
N TYR A 52 9.12 5.09 16.98
CA TYR A 52 8.43 6.06 16.11
C TYR A 52 9.24 6.48 14.87
N ALA A 53 10.54 6.20 14.86
CA ALA A 53 11.43 6.36 13.73
C ALA A 53 12.53 5.28 13.77
N PHE A 54 12.73 4.56 12.66
CA PHE A 54 13.69 3.44 12.58
C PHE A 54 14.14 3.20 11.14
N GLN A 55 15.07 2.27 10.90
CA GLN A 55 15.49 1.87 9.56
C GLN A 55 14.98 0.48 9.18
N VAL A 56 14.40 0.37 7.98
CA VAL A 56 14.07 -0.91 7.33
C VAL A 56 14.78 -0.93 5.99
N GLU A 57 15.61 -1.94 5.75
CA GLU A 57 16.34 -2.10 4.47
C GLU A 57 17.17 -0.85 4.08
N GLY A 58 17.74 -0.17 5.08
CA GLY A 58 18.52 1.06 4.88
C GLY A 58 17.68 2.31 4.61
N VAL A 59 16.35 2.20 4.59
CA VAL A 59 15.42 3.33 4.43
C VAL A 59 14.92 3.78 5.79
N MET A 60 14.97 5.09 6.06
CA MET A 60 14.37 5.67 7.25
C MET A 60 12.85 5.61 7.15
N VAL A 61 12.23 5.05 8.18
CA VAL A 61 10.79 4.86 8.33
C VAL A 61 10.32 5.71 9.49
N ASP A 62 9.33 6.55 9.22
CA ASP A 62 8.64 7.42 10.17
C ASP A 62 7.10 7.26 10.02
N LEU A 63 6.34 8.14 10.68
CA LEU A 63 4.87 8.06 10.72
C LEU A 63 4.20 7.97 9.33
N PRO A 64 4.56 8.78 8.31
CA PRO A 64 4.09 8.61 6.93
C PRO A 64 4.24 7.19 6.38
N LEU A 65 5.43 6.59 6.51
CA LEU A 65 5.67 5.25 5.99
C LEU A 65 4.97 4.17 6.83
N ILE A 66 4.83 4.37 8.14
CA ILE A 66 4.04 3.49 9.02
C ILE A 66 2.56 3.50 8.58
N LYS A 67 1.99 4.67 8.27
CA LYS A 67 0.62 4.79 7.72
C LYS A 67 0.50 4.08 6.38
N GLN A 68 1.46 4.27 5.47
CA GLN A 68 1.49 3.57 4.19
C GLN A 68 1.50 2.05 4.37
N ALA A 69 2.36 1.52 5.25
CA ALA A 69 2.41 0.10 5.57
C ALA A 69 1.06 -0.41 6.12
N SER A 70 0.42 0.35 7.00
CA SER A 70 -0.92 0.02 7.51
C SER A 70 -1.97 -0.09 6.40
N ARG A 71 -1.94 0.82 5.42
CA ARG A 71 -2.84 0.80 4.25
C ARG A 71 -2.58 -0.40 3.35
N LEU A 72 -1.32 -0.74 3.09
CA LEU A 72 -0.95 -1.93 2.29
C LEU A 72 -1.47 -3.23 2.91
N LEU A 73 -1.60 -3.29 4.25
CA LEU A 73 -2.17 -4.43 4.97
C LEU A 73 -3.70 -4.35 5.18
N GLY A 74 -4.37 -3.32 4.65
CA GLY A 74 -5.81 -3.13 4.81
C GLY A 74 -6.26 -2.75 6.23
N LYS A 75 -5.34 -2.29 7.10
CA LYS A 75 -5.63 -1.95 8.50
C LYS A 75 -6.14 -0.50 8.66
N GLY A 76 -5.86 0.38 7.70
CA GLY A 76 -6.24 1.79 7.70
C GLY A 76 -5.48 2.65 8.72
N ASP A 77 -5.71 3.97 8.70
CA ASP A 77 -4.89 4.93 9.46
C ASP A 77 -5.44 5.27 10.86
N ARG A 78 -6.56 4.67 11.26
CA ARG A 78 -7.30 5.07 12.48
C ARG A 78 -6.48 4.94 13.77
N LYS A 79 -5.42 4.11 13.78
CA LYS A 79 -4.54 3.88 14.93
C LYS A 79 -3.40 4.90 15.06
N PHE A 80 -3.17 5.75 14.06
CA PHE A 80 -1.98 6.60 13.95
C PHE A 80 -2.34 8.10 13.81
N LYS A 81 -3.49 8.49 14.37
CA LYS A 81 -4.02 9.86 14.30
C LYS A 81 -3.42 10.74 15.38
#